data_AF-A0A7V2AII3-F1
#
_entry.id   AF-A0A7V2AII3-F1
#
_cell.length_a   1.000
_cell.length_b   1.000
_cell.length_c   1.000
_cell.angle_alpha   90.00
_cell.angle_beta   90.00
_cell.angle_gamma   90.00
#
_symmetry.space_group_name_H-M   'P 1'
#
loop_
_entity.id
_entity.type
_entity.pdbx_description
1 polymer ?
#
loop_
_entity_poly.entity_id
_entity_poly.type
_entity_poly.pdbx_seq_one_letter_code
_entity_poly.pdbx_strand_id
1 'polypeptide(L)'
;MANGLTTLIKLNAWGVDQRRRKLGEIMHLIQSLETQARNLEQELVREQQAASASPQEAGYIYGNYANAVIVRRQRIAASIASAETEAADARDDLANAYRDLKKYETVQANRLAEKKKEEARKDQIELDEIGLQGHVRKSNIAQPGQ
;
A
#
# COMPACT_ATOMS: atom_id res chain seq x y z
N MET A 1 27.92 -4.89 -9.18
CA MET A 1 27.28 -4.57 -7.88
C MET A 1 26.00 -3.71 -8.00
N ALA A 2 25.80 -2.90 -9.05
CA ALA A 2 24.59 -2.06 -9.20
C ALA A 2 23.27 -2.85 -9.38
N ASN A 3 23.33 -3.98 -10.10
CA ASN A 3 22.13 -4.78 -10.41
C ASN A 3 21.48 -5.44 -9.18
N GLY A 4 22.26 -5.74 -8.13
CA GLY A 4 21.73 -6.38 -6.92
C GLY A 4 20.75 -5.49 -6.16
N LEU A 5 21.06 -4.20 -6.01
CA LEU A 5 20.19 -3.28 -5.27
C LEU A 5 18.86 -3.03 -6.00
N THR A 6 18.91 -2.86 -7.32
CA THR A 6 17.70 -2.70 -8.14
C THR A 6 16.80 -3.94 -8.06
N THR A 7 17.38 -5.15 -8.05
CA THR A 7 16.63 -6.39 -7.85
C THR A 7 15.98 -6.44 -6.46
N LEU A 8 16.70 -6.05 -5.42
CA LEU A 8 16.14 -5.99 -4.06
C LEU A 8 14.96 -5.01 -3.96
N ILE A 9 15.06 -3.84 -4.59
CA ILE A 9 13.96 -2.86 -4.63
C ILE A 9 12.73 -3.47 -5.31
N LYS A 10 12.89 -4.12 -6.47
CA LYS A 10 11.78 -4.80 -7.16
C LYS A 10 11.14 -5.89 -6.32
N LEU A 11 11.95 -6.71 -5.66
CA LEU A 11 11.47 -7.78 -4.78
C LEU A 11 10.65 -7.22 -3.61
N ASN A 12 11.15 -6.16 -2.95
CA ASN A 12 10.45 -5.53 -1.82
C ASN A 12 9.16 -4.82 -2.29
N ALA A 13 9.19 -4.14 -3.44
CA ALA A 13 8.00 -3.52 -4.03
C ALA A 13 6.91 -4.55 -4.34
N TRP A 14 7.29 -5.70 -4.90
CA TRP A 14 6.37 -6.81 -5.09
C TRP A 14 5.81 -7.31 -3.74
N GLY A 15 6.66 -7.43 -2.71
CA GLY A 15 6.24 -7.82 -1.36
C GLY A 15 5.24 -6.86 -0.71
N VAL A 16 5.37 -5.55 -0.98
CA VAL A 16 4.40 -4.52 -0.60
C VAL A 16 3.09 -4.71 -1.36
N ASP A 17 3.14 -4.90 -2.68
CA ASP A 17 1.94 -5.10 -3.49
C ASP A 17 1.15 -6.34 -3.06
N GLN A 18 1.82 -7.44 -2.72
CA GLN A 18 1.17 -8.65 -2.21
C GLN A 18 0.43 -8.39 -0.88
N ARG A 19 1.09 -7.71 0.07
CA ARG A 19 0.46 -7.36 1.36
C ARG A 19 -0.70 -6.40 1.20
N ARG A 20 -0.58 -5.44 0.28
CA ARG A 20 -1.69 -4.53 -0.05
C ARG A 20 -2.88 -5.28 -0.63
N ARG A 21 -2.65 -6.26 -1.51
CA ARG A 21 -3.73 -7.12 -2.06
C ARG A 21 -4.40 -7.92 -0.97
N LYS A 22 -3.63 -8.58 -0.10
CA LYS A 22 -4.15 -9.35 1.05
C LYS A 22 -4.99 -8.49 1.98
N LEU A 23 -4.53 -7.28 2.33
CA LEU A 23 -5.34 -6.33 3.10
C LEU A 23 -6.65 -5.96 2.37
N GLY A 24 -6.59 -5.71 1.06
CA GLY A 24 -7.76 -5.43 0.23
C GLY A 24 -8.78 -6.56 0.25
N GLU A 25 -8.33 -7.82 0.15
CA GLU A 25 -9.19 -9.01 0.23
C GLU A 25 -9.92 -9.09 1.58
N ILE A 26 -9.22 -8.83 2.69
CA ILE A 26 -9.83 -8.82 4.04
C ILE A 26 -10.85 -7.68 4.15
N MET A 27 -10.53 -6.48 3.65
CA MET A 27 -11.47 -5.36 3.65
C MET A 27 -12.72 -5.64 2.81
N HIS A 28 -12.58 -6.32 1.67
CA HIS A 28 -13.71 -6.75 0.87
C HIS A 28 -14.58 -7.80 1.59
N LEU A 29 -13.96 -8.72 2.33
CA LEU A 29 -14.69 -9.68 3.16
C LEU A 29 -15.52 -8.95 4.24
N ILE A 30 -14.93 -7.99 4.94
CA ILE A 30 -15.64 -7.17 5.95
C ILE A 30 -16.85 -6.49 5.31
N GLN A 31 -16.65 -5.81 4.18
CA GLN A 31 -17.74 -5.11 3.48
C GLN A 31 -18.87 -6.06 3.02
N SER A 32 -18.51 -7.27 2.58
CA SER A 32 -19.48 -8.31 2.22
C SER A 32 -20.29 -8.77 3.43
N LEU A 33 -19.64 -9.01 4.56
CA LEU A 33 -20.30 -9.42 5.81
C LEU A 33 -21.24 -8.33 6.35
N GLU A 34 -20.83 -7.07 6.32
CA GLU A 34 -21.68 -5.94 6.69
C GLU A 34 -22.91 -5.83 5.78
N THR A 35 -22.74 -6.05 4.48
CA THR A 35 -23.84 -6.06 3.51
C THR A 35 -24.81 -7.19 3.81
N GLN A 36 -24.30 -8.38 4.13
CA GLN A 36 -25.12 -9.51 4.56
C GLN A 36 -25.88 -9.21 5.85
N ALA A 37 -25.25 -8.55 6.84
CA ALA A 37 -25.91 -8.13 8.07
C ALA A 37 -27.06 -7.14 7.80
N ARG A 38 -26.84 -6.13 6.94
CA ARG A 38 -27.89 -5.17 6.55
C ARG A 38 -29.05 -5.85 5.84
N ASN A 39 -28.77 -6.75 4.90
CA ASN A 39 -29.82 -7.48 4.17
C ASN A 39 -30.65 -8.36 5.12
N LEU A 40 -29.98 -9.04 6.05
CA LEU A 40 -30.63 -9.87 7.07
C LEU A 40 -31.57 -9.05 7.97
N GLU A 41 -31.16 -7.83 8.36
CA GLU A 41 -32.00 -6.92 9.14
C GLU A 41 -33.24 -6.47 8.34
N GLN A 42 -33.08 -6.15 7.06
CA GLN A 42 -34.20 -5.78 6.19
C GLN A 42 -35.19 -6.94 6.00
N GLU A 43 -34.68 -8.17 5.85
CA GLU A 43 -35.49 -9.38 5.76
C GLU A 43 -36.28 -9.62 7.06
N LEU A 44 -35.62 -9.49 8.22
CA LEU A 44 -36.26 -9.65 9.52
C LEU A 44 -37.44 -8.69 9.72
N VAL A 45 -37.30 -7.42 9.31
CA VAL A 45 -38.38 -6.43 9.39
C VAL A 45 -39.58 -6.83 8.52
N ARG A 46 -39.34 -7.35 7.30
CA ARG A 46 -40.42 -7.82 6.41
C ARG A 46 -41.14 -9.02 6.99
N GLU A 47 -40.40 -10.00 7.51
CA GLU A 47 -40.96 -11.19 8.13
C GLU A 47 -41.76 -10.84 9.39
N GLN A 48 -41.30 -9.86 10.18
CA GLN A 48 -42.03 -9.37 11.34
C GLN A 48 -43.37 -8.73 10.96
N GLN A 49 -43.39 -7.92 9.90
CA GLN A 49 -44.61 -7.29 9.40
C GLN A 49 -45.61 -8.34 8.88
N ALA A 50 -45.12 -9.35 8.13
CA ALA A 50 -45.95 -10.43 7.64
C ALA A 50 -46.55 -11.27 8.79
N ALA A 51 -45.75 -11.60 9.80
CA ALA A 51 -46.21 -12.33 10.97
C ALA A 51 -47.26 -11.55 11.78
N SER A 52 -47.09 -10.22 11.88
CA SER A 52 -48.04 -9.34 12.56
C SER A 52 -49.38 -9.21 11.83
N ALA A 53 -49.39 -9.41 10.49
CA ALA A 53 -50.60 -9.37 9.68
C ALA A 53 -51.45 -10.66 9.79
N SER A 54 -50.84 -11.80 10.14
CA SER A 54 -51.52 -13.10 10.28
C SER A 54 -51.09 -13.86 11.56
N PRO A 55 -51.49 -13.40 12.76
CA PRO A 55 -50.85 -13.82 14.01
C PRO A 55 -50.99 -15.31 14.38
N GLN A 56 -52.05 -16.00 13.93
CA GLN A 56 -52.32 -17.39 14.37
C GLN A 56 -51.37 -18.42 13.74
N GLU A 57 -51.21 -18.43 12.42
CA GLU A 57 -50.30 -19.36 11.73
C GLU A 57 -48.89 -18.78 11.56
N ALA A 58 -48.78 -17.50 11.18
CA ALA A 58 -47.48 -16.90 10.88
C ALA A 58 -46.66 -16.56 12.13
N GLY A 59 -47.31 -16.31 13.28
CA GLY A 59 -46.62 -16.01 14.54
C GLY A 59 -45.77 -17.17 15.07
N TYR A 60 -46.25 -18.41 14.92
CA TYR A 60 -45.49 -19.60 15.35
C TYR A 60 -44.25 -19.86 14.48
N ILE A 61 -44.39 -19.69 13.15
CA ILE A 61 -43.27 -19.84 12.20
C ILE A 61 -42.23 -18.73 12.42
N TYR A 62 -42.68 -17.51 12.68
CA TYR A 62 -41.82 -16.36 12.90
C TYR A 62 -40.90 -16.51 14.12
N GLY A 63 -41.36 -17.12 15.22
CA GLY A 63 -40.53 -17.34 16.42
C GLY A 63 -39.28 -18.18 16.12
N ASN A 64 -39.42 -19.26 15.34
CA ASN A 64 -38.30 -20.09 14.92
C ASN A 64 -37.35 -19.34 13.98
N TYR A 65 -37.91 -18.59 13.04
CA TYR A 65 -37.14 -17.75 12.12
C TYR A 65 -36.33 -16.68 12.87
N ALA A 66 -36.95 -15.95 13.80
CA ALA A 66 -36.29 -14.91 14.59
C ALA A 66 -35.10 -15.46 15.40
N ASN A 67 -35.25 -16.64 16.01
CA ASN A 67 -34.15 -17.32 16.71
C ASN A 67 -32.99 -17.67 15.76
N ALA A 68 -33.28 -18.17 14.56
CA ALA A 68 -32.26 -18.45 13.56
C ALA A 68 -31.53 -17.17 13.09
N VAL A 69 -32.26 -16.07 12.92
CA VAL A 69 -31.70 -14.76 12.57
C VAL A 69 -30.76 -14.24 13.66
N ILE A 70 -31.12 -14.36 14.94
CA ILE A 70 -30.26 -13.97 16.07
C ILE A 70 -28.92 -14.71 16.00
N VAL A 71 -28.95 -16.04 15.85
CA VAL A 71 -27.74 -16.86 15.75
C VAL A 71 -26.90 -16.44 14.53
N ARG A 72 -27.54 -16.19 13.38
CA ARG A 72 -26.85 -15.75 12.17
C ARG A 72 -26.20 -14.37 12.34
N ARG A 73 -26.87 -13.42 12.99
CA ARG A 73 -26.31 -12.09 13.31
C ARG A 73 -25.10 -12.19 14.21
N GLN A 74 -25.16 -13.00 15.26
CA GLN A 74 -24.03 -13.23 16.16
C GLN A 74 -22.83 -13.81 15.42
N ARG A 75 -23.05 -14.77 14.52
CA ARG A 75 -21.98 -15.34 13.68
C ARG A 75 -21.36 -14.30 12.75
N ILE A 76 -22.17 -13.50 12.04
CA ILE A 76 -21.67 -12.45 11.15
C ILE A 76 -20.85 -11.42 11.94
N ALA A 77 -21.36 -10.98 13.10
CA ALA A 77 -20.65 -10.03 13.95
C ALA A 77 -19.30 -10.59 14.44
N ALA A 78 -19.25 -11.85 14.87
CA ALA A 78 -18.01 -12.50 15.25
C ALA A 78 -17.02 -12.62 14.08
N SER A 79 -17.51 -12.94 12.88
CA SER A 79 -16.67 -13.00 11.67
C SER A 79 -16.13 -11.62 11.28
N ILE A 80 -16.93 -10.55 11.41
CA ILE A 80 -16.46 -9.17 11.19
C ILE A 80 -15.35 -8.83 12.17
N ALA A 81 -15.57 -9.02 13.47
CA ALA A 81 -14.57 -8.70 14.49
C ALA A 81 -13.25 -9.47 14.28
N SER A 82 -13.33 -10.75 13.89
CA SER A 82 -12.15 -11.53 13.53
C SER A 82 -11.43 -10.98 12.30
N ALA A 83 -12.17 -10.61 11.25
CA ALA A 83 -11.59 -10.06 10.03
C ALA A 83 -11.01 -8.65 10.24
N GLU A 84 -11.60 -7.83 11.12
CA GLU A 84 -11.06 -6.53 11.52
C GLU A 84 -9.73 -6.66 12.26
N THR A 85 -9.60 -7.69 13.11
CA THR A 85 -8.33 -8.03 13.77
C THR A 85 -7.29 -8.44 12.73
N GLU A 86 -7.62 -9.34 11.81
CA GLU A 86 -6.72 -9.74 10.71
C GLU A 86 -6.34 -8.54 9.81
N ALA A 87 -7.26 -7.61 9.59
CA ALA A 87 -7.00 -6.40 8.83
C ALA A 87 -6.03 -5.45 9.55
N ALA A 88 -6.10 -5.37 10.88
CA ALA A 88 -5.16 -4.58 11.67
C ALA A 88 -3.74 -5.17 11.56
N ASP A 89 -3.60 -6.48 11.73
CA ASP A 89 -2.31 -7.18 11.59
C ASP A 89 -1.75 -7.01 10.15
N ALA A 90 -2.60 -7.17 9.13
CA ALA A 90 -2.21 -6.99 7.74
C ALA A 90 -1.79 -5.55 7.41
N ARG A 91 -2.36 -4.54 8.07
CA ARG A 91 -1.93 -3.13 7.95
C ARG A 91 -0.54 -2.92 8.53
N ASP A 92 -0.26 -3.51 9.69
CA ASP A 92 1.05 -3.42 10.33
C ASP A 92 2.13 -4.12 9.47
N ASP A 93 1.81 -5.29 8.93
CA ASP A 93 2.68 -6.00 7.99
C ASP A 93 2.95 -5.20 6.71
N LEU A 94 1.92 -4.54 6.16
CA LEU A 94 2.07 -3.66 5.01
C LEU A 94 2.96 -2.46 5.35
N ALA A 95 2.77 -1.85 6.52
CA ALA A 95 3.60 -0.74 6.99
C ALA A 95 5.07 -1.16 7.19
N ASN A 96 5.31 -2.36 7.72
CA ASN A 96 6.64 -2.95 7.86
C ASN A 96 7.30 -3.12 6.48
N ALA A 97 6.58 -3.69 5.51
CA ALA A 97 7.10 -3.90 4.15
C ALA A 97 7.43 -2.59 3.44
N TYR A 98 6.61 -1.54 3.61
CA TYR A 98 6.92 -0.20 3.11
C TYR A 98 8.19 0.38 3.73
N ARG A 99 8.37 0.21 5.05
CA ARG A 99 9.60 0.66 5.72
C ARG A 99 10.83 -0.05 5.17
N ASP A 100 10.75 -1.34 4.89
CA ASP A 100 11.86 -2.10 4.31
C ASP A 100 12.16 -1.70 2.87
N LEU A 101 11.14 -1.56 2.02
CA LEU A 101 11.30 -1.00 0.67
C LEU A 101 12.01 0.36 0.72
N LYS A 102 11.57 1.24 1.64
CA LYS A 102 12.10 2.60 1.73
C LYS A 102 13.59 2.63 2.08
N LYS A 103 14.08 1.69 2.89
CA LYS A 103 15.52 1.57 3.20
C LYS A 103 16.33 1.39 1.92
N TYR A 104 15.91 0.47 1.04
CA TYR A 104 16.62 0.19 -0.21
C TYR A 104 16.55 1.36 -1.20
N GLU A 105 15.39 2.01 -1.30
CA GLU A 105 15.23 3.20 -2.14
C GLU A 105 16.17 4.34 -1.70
N THR A 106 16.25 4.61 -0.39
CA THR A 106 17.15 5.63 0.16
C THR A 106 18.62 5.31 -0.15
N VAL A 107 19.04 4.06 0.00
CA VAL A 107 20.41 3.64 -0.38
C VAL A 107 20.67 3.85 -1.87
N GLN A 108 19.70 3.54 -2.74
CA GLN A 108 19.84 3.77 -4.18
C GLN A 108 19.92 5.25 -4.52
N ALA A 109 19.07 6.09 -3.91
CA ALA A 109 19.07 7.53 -4.09
C ALA A 109 20.41 8.16 -3.68
N ASN A 110 20.96 7.74 -2.54
CA ASN A 110 22.27 8.20 -2.07
C ASN A 110 23.38 7.80 -3.05
N ARG A 111 23.39 6.57 -3.55
CA ARG A 111 24.38 6.11 -4.56
C ARG A 111 24.30 6.93 -5.85
N LEU A 112 23.09 7.25 -6.31
CA LEU A 112 22.89 8.05 -7.50
C LEU A 112 23.36 9.49 -7.29
N ALA A 113 23.10 10.07 -6.12
CA ALA A 113 23.55 11.41 -5.76
C ALA A 113 25.08 11.50 -5.73
N GLU A 114 25.76 10.53 -5.11
CA GLU A 114 27.23 10.50 -5.08
C GLU A 114 27.83 10.31 -6.48
N LYS A 115 27.24 9.46 -7.32
CA LYS A 115 27.69 9.31 -8.72
C LYS A 115 27.57 10.63 -9.49
N LYS A 116 26.44 11.32 -9.34
CA LYS A 116 26.19 12.62 -9.98
C LYS A 116 27.16 13.70 -9.50
N LYS A 117 27.51 13.71 -8.21
CA LYS A 117 28.53 14.63 -7.67
C LYS A 117 29.90 14.36 -8.27
N GLU A 118 30.30 13.09 -8.37
CA GLU A 118 31.61 12.76 -8.94
C GLU A 118 31.68 13.06 -10.44
N GLU A 119 30.60 12.83 -11.19
CA GLU A 119 30.48 13.25 -12.59
C GLU A 119 30.62 14.78 -12.73
N ALA A 120 29.85 15.56 -11.96
CA ALA A 120 29.95 17.01 -11.97
C ALA A 120 31.35 17.52 -11.56
N ARG A 121 32.02 16.84 -10.62
CA ARG A 121 33.40 17.17 -10.22
C ARG A 121 34.39 16.95 -11.38
N LYS A 122 34.25 15.85 -12.13
CA LYS A 122 35.09 15.56 -13.29
C LYS A 122 34.86 16.57 -14.41
N ASP A 123 33.59 16.86 -14.71
CA ASP A 123 33.23 17.85 -15.73
C ASP A 123 33.80 19.24 -15.37
N GLN A 124 33.75 19.64 -14.10
CA GLN A 124 34.34 20.91 -13.65
C GLN A 124 35.86 20.94 -13.84
N ILE A 125 36.57 19.87 -13.49
CA ILE A 125 38.03 19.79 -13.68
C ILE A 125 38.39 19.91 -15.17
N GLU A 126 37.66 19.22 -16.05
CA GLU A 126 37.87 19.30 -17.49
C GLU A 126 37.63 20.72 -18.04
N LEU A 127 36.56 21.38 -17.59
CA LEU A 127 36.27 22.77 -17.98
C LEU A 127 37.35 23.75 -17.48
N ASP A 128 37.85 23.56 -16.27
CA ASP A 128 38.93 24.38 -15.71
C ASP A 128 40.23 24.20 -16.50
N GLU A 129 40.58 22.97 -16.89
CA GLU A 129 41.73 22.67 -17.76
C GLU A 129 41.62 23.37 -19.13
N ILE A 130 40.45 23.31 -19.77
CA ILE A 130 40.19 24.00 -21.04
C ILE A 130 40.31 25.53 -20.87
N GLY A 131 39.78 26.06 -19.78
CA GLY A 131 39.87 27.49 -19.44
C GLY A 131 41.32 27.96 -19.27
N LEU A 132 42.14 27.20 -18.55
CA LEU A 132 43.57 27.47 -18.38
C LEU A 132 44.33 27.42 -19.71
N GLN A 133 44.11 26.39 -20.53
CA GLN A 133 44.73 26.29 -21.86
C GLN A 133 44.31 27.43 -22.80
N GLY A 134 43.06 27.87 -22.72
CA GLY A 134 42.56 29.04 -23.45
C GLY A 134 43.26 30.32 -23.01
N HIS A 135 43.45 30.52 -21.70
CA HIS A 135 44.13 31.69 -21.14
C HIS A 135 45.60 31.74 -21.56
N VAL A 136 46.35 30.63 -21.43
CA VAL A 136 47.77 30.53 -21.82
C VAL A 136 47.97 30.82 -23.31
N ARG A 137 47.08 30.33 -24.18
CA ARG A 137 47.14 30.66 -25.62
C ARG A 137 46.95 32.16 -25.85
N LYS A 138 46.00 32.78 -25.15
CA LYS A 138 45.73 34.22 -25.29
C LYS A 138 46.88 35.09 -24.78
N SER A 139 47.52 34.70 -23.66
CA SER A 139 48.69 35.40 -23.12
C SER A 139 49.91 35.27 -24.02
N ASN A 140 50.15 34.09 -24.61
CA ASN A 140 51.26 33.90 -25.57
C ASN A 140 51.05 34.69 -26.87
N ILE A 141 49.82 34.88 -27.33
CA ILE A 141 49.52 35.72 -28.50
C ILE A 141 49.67 37.22 -28.17
N ALA A 142 49.47 37.62 -26.92
CA ALA A 142 49.63 39.00 -26.46
C ALA A 142 51.10 39.40 -26.16
N GLN A 143 52.05 38.45 -26.14
CA GLN A 143 53.49 38.70 -26.09
C GLN A 143 54.20 38.25 -27.39
N PRO A 144 54.04 38.96 -28.52
CA PRO A 144 54.91 38.75 -29.67
C PRO A 144 56.21 39.57 -29.49
N GLY A 145 57.31 38.89 -29.19
CA GLY A 145 58.67 39.44 -29.35
C GLY A 145 59.33 39.97 -28.07
N GLN A 146 60.26 39.18 -27.54
CA GLN A 146 61.62 39.61 -27.24
C GLN A 146 62.59 38.66 -27.94
#